data_AF-A0A3S2U295-F1
#
_entry.id   AF-A0A3S2U295-F1
#
_cell.length_a   1.000
_cell.length_b   1.000
_cell.length_c   1.000
_cell.angle_alpha   90.00
_cell.angle_beta   90.00
_cell.angle_gamma   90.00
#
_symmetry.space_group_name_H-M   'P 1'
#
loop_
_entity.id
_entity.type
_entity.pdbx_description
1 polymer ?
#
loop_
_entity_poly.entity_id
_entity_poly.type
_entity_poly.pdbx_seq_one_letter_code
_entity_poly.pdbx_strand_id
1 'polypeptide(L)'
;MRLPLAGLVFGVATGLASLPSGAAPPDLELPSCVAGSPPLRVPATTARAVLDAADSRLFDTAAQSRYPLYRRGGGVPAQVVLLHRGGQWQYLTLWADGANGLCLAATFAADRFDFTPAWLARYRPRPGDTDD
;
A
#
# COMPACT_ATOMS: atom_id res chain seq x y z
N MET A 1 39.84 -64.24 1.47
CA MET A 1 38.48 -63.72 1.19
C MET A 1 38.65 -62.23 0.87
N ARG A 2 38.58 -61.77 -0.39
CA ARG A 2 37.35 -61.30 -1.10
C ARG A 2 36.58 -60.27 -0.24
N LEU A 3 36.36 -58.99 -0.55
CA LEU A 3 36.30 -58.18 -1.80
C LEU A 3 36.59 -56.68 -1.47
N PRO A 4 37.00 -55.84 -2.43
CA PRO A 4 36.95 -54.37 -2.35
C PRO A 4 35.61 -53.82 -2.88
N LEU A 5 35.03 -52.81 -2.22
CA LEU A 5 33.83 -52.11 -2.68
C LEU A 5 34.18 -50.68 -3.09
N ALA A 6 34.14 -50.46 -4.40
CA ALA A 6 34.28 -49.17 -5.06
C ALA A 6 33.01 -48.33 -4.85
N GLY A 7 33.17 -47.12 -4.32
CA GLY A 7 32.09 -46.13 -4.20
C GLY A 7 32.12 -45.15 -5.38
N LEU A 8 31.10 -45.23 -6.22
CA LEU A 8 30.78 -44.30 -7.31
C LEU A 8 30.41 -42.93 -6.74
N VAL A 9 31.06 -41.85 -7.19
CA VAL A 9 30.64 -40.47 -6.92
C VAL A 9 29.86 -39.95 -8.13
N PHE A 10 28.54 -39.80 -7.97
CA PHE A 10 27.66 -39.13 -8.93
C PHE A 10 27.80 -37.62 -8.79
N GLY A 11 28.35 -36.95 -9.80
CA GLY A 11 28.33 -35.50 -9.93
C GLY A 11 26.97 -35.04 -10.47
N VAL A 12 26.21 -34.29 -9.66
CA VAL A 12 24.98 -33.62 -10.11
C VAL A 12 25.34 -32.19 -10.48
N ALA A 13 25.30 -31.88 -11.77
CA ALA A 13 25.38 -30.52 -12.29
C ALA A 13 24.03 -29.81 -12.06
N THR A 14 23.98 -28.89 -11.10
CA THR A 14 22.83 -28.01 -10.87
C THR A 14 22.84 -26.88 -11.89
N GLY A 15 21.97 -27.01 -12.90
CA GLY A 15 21.64 -25.92 -13.82
C GLY A 15 20.96 -24.78 -13.07
N LEU A 16 21.54 -23.58 -13.17
CA LEU A 16 20.92 -22.34 -12.71
C LEU A 16 19.76 -22.00 -13.64
N ALA A 17 18.53 -22.31 -13.22
CA ALA A 17 17.33 -21.83 -13.88
C ALA A 17 17.19 -20.32 -13.64
N SER A 18 17.25 -19.54 -14.72
CA SER A 18 16.93 -18.11 -14.73
C SER A 18 15.50 -17.90 -14.25
N LEU A 19 15.33 -17.26 -13.09
CA LEU A 19 14.04 -16.77 -12.64
C LEU A 19 13.59 -15.63 -13.57
N PRO A 20 12.32 -15.60 -14.03
CA PRO A 20 11.80 -14.47 -14.78
C PRO A 20 11.81 -13.23 -13.88
N SER A 21 12.50 -12.18 -14.32
CA SER A 21 12.43 -10.85 -13.68
C SER A 21 10.96 -10.42 -13.63
N GLY A 22 10.46 -10.20 -12.41
CA GLY A 22 9.09 -9.76 -12.16
C GLY A 22 8.76 -8.49 -12.93
N ALA A 23 7.59 -8.49 -13.58
CA ALA A 23 7.04 -7.28 -14.17
C ALA A 23 6.96 -6.19 -13.10
N ALA A 24 7.34 -4.96 -13.46
CA ALA A 24 7.17 -3.82 -12.57
C ALA A 24 5.68 -3.71 -12.20
N PRO A 25 5.34 -3.43 -10.92
CA PRO A 25 3.96 -3.24 -10.53
C PRO A 25 3.32 -2.15 -11.41
N PRO A 26 2.03 -2.25 -11.73
CA PRO A 26 1.35 -1.24 -12.52
C PRO A 26 1.18 0.05 -11.71
N ASP A 27 1.15 1.18 -12.41
CA ASP A 27 0.70 2.44 -11.83
C ASP A 27 -0.74 2.29 -11.33
N LEU A 28 -1.02 2.87 -10.17
CA LEU A 28 -2.36 2.89 -9.58
C LEU A 28 -3.07 4.18 -9.99
N GLU A 29 -4.28 4.04 -10.52
CA GLU A 29 -5.16 5.16 -10.82
C GLU A 29 -6.34 5.14 -9.84
N LEU A 30 -6.42 6.15 -8.98
CA LEU A 30 -7.51 6.32 -8.02
C LEU A 30 -8.51 7.34 -8.56
N PRO A 31 -9.75 6.94 -8.91
CA PRO A 31 -10.77 7.87 -9.37
C PRO A 31 -11.14 8.83 -8.24
N SER A 32 -11.58 10.05 -8.55
CA SER A 32 -12.07 10.99 -7.53
C SER A 32 -13.55 10.73 -7.23
N CYS A 33 -13.96 10.83 -5.96
CA CYS A 33 -15.38 10.82 -5.60
C CYS A 33 -16.13 12.08 -6.06
N VAL A 34 -15.41 13.11 -6.51
CA VAL A 34 -16.01 14.34 -7.07
C VAL A 34 -16.13 14.19 -8.58
N ALA A 35 -17.38 14.08 -9.06
CA ALA A 35 -17.68 13.93 -10.47
C ALA A 35 -16.97 14.99 -11.35
N GLY A 36 -16.35 14.53 -12.44
CA GLY A 36 -15.61 15.37 -13.38
C GLY A 36 -14.20 15.76 -12.94
N SER A 37 -13.76 15.37 -11.73
CA SER A 37 -12.38 15.61 -11.28
C SER A 37 -11.41 14.60 -11.89
N PRO A 38 -10.16 15.01 -12.20
CA PRO A 38 -9.16 14.09 -12.73
C PRO A 38 -8.78 13.02 -11.69
N PRO A 39 -8.45 11.80 -12.11
CA PRO A 39 -8.02 10.75 -11.19
C PRO A 39 -6.62 11.06 -10.62
N LEU A 40 -6.36 10.56 -9.41
CA LEU A 40 -5.04 10.58 -8.83
C LEU A 40 -4.21 9.42 -9.39
N ARG A 41 -3.17 9.75 -10.14
CA ARG A 41 -2.17 8.78 -10.62
C ARG A 41 -1.06 8.61 -9.59
N VAL A 42 -0.83 7.37 -9.19
CA VAL A 42 0.22 6.97 -8.24
C VAL A 42 1.18 6.04 -8.96
N PRO A 43 2.40 6.51 -9.28
CA PRO A 43 3.42 5.65 -9.88
C PRO A 43 3.67 4.40 -9.06
N ALA A 44 3.92 3.27 -9.70
CA ALA A 44 4.17 2.01 -9.03
C ALA A 44 5.39 2.03 -8.09
N THR A 45 6.35 2.91 -8.36
CA THR A 45 7.53 3.15 -7.53
C THR A 45 7.24 3.95 -6.26
N THR A 46 6.02 4.50 -6.13
CA THR A 46 5.63 5.31 -5.00
C THR A 46 5.43 4.44 -3.77
N ALA A 47 6.14 4.77 -2.69
CA ALA A 47 5.99 4.06 -1.43
C ALA A 47 4.59 4.29 -0.87
N ARG A 48 3.86 3.19 -0.64
CA ARG A 48 2.49 3.22 -0.13
C ARG A 48 2.21 2.05 0.81
N ALA A 49 1.22 2.22 1.68
CA ALA A 49 0.70 1.16 2.51
C ALA A 49 -0.78 1.40 2.86
N VAL A 50 -1.55 0.32 2.88
CA VAL A 50 -2.93 0.33 3.36
C VAL A 50 -2.91 0.21 4.88
N LEU A 51 -3.64 1.07 5.58
CA LEU A 51 -3.79 0.96 7.03
C LEU A 51 -4.74 -0.20 7.36
N ASP A 52 -4.42 -0.94 8.42
CA ASP A 52 -5.32 -1.94 8.95
C ASP A 52 -6.61 -1.29 9.50
N ALA A 53 -7.63 -2.10 9.77
CA ALA A 53 -8.93 -1.60 10.22
C ALA A 53 -8.87 -0.86 11.58
N ALA A 54 -7.95 -1.22 12.47
CA ALA A 54 -7.82 -0.58 13.77
C ALA A 54 -7.17 0.80 13.63
N ASP A 55 -6.08 0.88 12.86
CA ASP A 55 -5.37 2.13 12.60
C ASP A 55 -6.22 3.06 11.73
N SER A 56 -6.98 2.54 10.77
CA SER A 56 -7.95 3.34 9.98
C SER A 56 -9.00 4.02 10.87
N ARG A 57 -9.51 3.34 11.91
CA ARG A 57 -10.44 3.94 12.88
C ARG A 57 -9.77 4.98 13.77
N LEU A 58 -8.53 4.74 14.19
CA LEU A 58 -7.76 5.72 14.96
C LEU A 58 -7.51 6.99 14.14
N PHE A 59 -7.11 6.82 12.87
CA PHE A 59 -6.95 7.90 11.92
C PHE A 59 -8.25 8.69 11.77
N ASP A 60 -9.37 8.01 11.52
CA ASP A 60 -10.66 8.67 11.28
C ASP A 60 -11.09 9.52 12.48
N THR A 61 -10.95 8.99 13.69
CA THR A 61 -11.21 9.73 14.94
C THR A 61 -10.34 10.99 15.03
N ALA A 62 -9.04 10.87 14.76
CA ALA A 62 -8.12 12.00 14.80
C ALA A 62 -8.41 13.03 13.70
N ALA A 63 -8.75 12.57 12.49
CA ALA A 63 -9.09 13.43 11.36
C ALA A 63 -10.38 14.21 11.63
N GLN A 64 -11.41 13.58 12.19
CA GLN A 64 -12.66 14.25 12.56
C GLN A 64 -12.46 15.30 13.66
N SER A 65 -11.60 15.00 14.66
CA SER A 65 -11.25 15.94 15.73
C SER A 65 -10.53 17.17 15.19
N ARG A 66 -9.58 16.96 14.27
CA ARG A 66 -8.74 18.02 13.72
C ARG A 66 -9.39 18.83 12.61
N TYR A 67 -10.27 18.21 11.81
CA TYR A 67 -10.86 18.81 10.62
C TYR A 67 -12.40 18.75 10.70
N PRO A 68 -13.07 19.75 11.30
CA PRO A 68 -14.52 19.72 11.48
C PRO A 68 -15.35 19.61 10.20
N LEU A 69 -14.78 20.02 9.05
CA LEU A 69 -15.41 19.87 7.73
C LEU A 69 -15.43 18.41 7.26
N TYR A 70 -14.43 17.61 7.63
CA TYR A 70 -14.35 16.19 7.28
C TYR A 70 -15.56 15.42 7.87
N ARG A 71 -15.95 15.77 9.10
CA ARG A 71 -17.14 15.22 9.76
C ARG A 71 -18.45 15.51 9.01
N ARG A 72 -18.55 16.63 8.28
CA ARG A 72 -19.77 16.96 7.53
C ARG A 72 -20.02 16.02 6.34
N GLY A 73 -18.97 15.31 5.88
CA GLY A 73 -19.10 14.28 4.86
C GLY A 73 -19.88 13.06 5.32
N GLY A 74 -20.06 12.85 6.63
CA GLY A 74 -20.94 11.83 7.22
C GLY A 74 -20.52 10.37 7.03
N GLY A 75 -19.51 10.09 6.20
CA GLY A 75 -19.02 8.75 5.90
C GLY A 75 -17.73 8.40 6.65
N VAL A 76 -17.61 7.13 7.02
CA VAL A 76 -16.34 6.52 7.43
C VAL A 76 -15.64 6.04 6.15
N PRO A 77 -14.34 6.32 5.96
CA PRO A 77 -13.63 5.84 4.79
C PRO A 77 -13.61 4.31 4.76
N ALA A 78 -13.81 3.75 3.58
CA ALA A 78 -13.69 2.31 3.36
C ALA A 78 -12.24 1.85 3.52
N GLN A 79 -11.28 2.71 3.15
CA GLN A 79 -9.86 2.43 3.26
C GLN A 79 -9.07 3.72 3.49
N VAL A 80 -7.96 3.60 4.22
CA VAL A 80 -6.99 4.69 4.37
C VAL A 80 -5.63 4.21 3.88
N VAL A 81 -5.00 4.99 3.00
CA VAL A 81 -3.70 4.69 2.40
C VAL A 81 -2.68 5.73 2.83
N LEU A 82 -1.56 5.29 3.40
CA LEU A 82 -0.39 6.11 3.65
C LEU A 82 0.50 6.13 2.41
N LEU A 83 0.76 7.30 1.85
CA LEU A 83 1.45 7.50 0.57
C LEU A 83 2.60 8.52 0.70
N HIS A 84 3.76 8.23 0.10
CA HIS A 84 4.86 9.21 0.00
C HIS A 84 4.85 9.91 -1.36
N ARG A 85 4.49 11.20 -1.39
CA ARG A 85 4.42 11.98 -2.64
C ARG A 85 5.00 13.37 -2.45
N GLY A 86 5.82 13.80 -3.41
CA GLY A 86 6.41 15.14 -3.39
C GLY A 86 7.33 15.37 -2.17
N GLY A 87 8.00 14.32 -1.69
CA GLY A 87 8.85 14.38 -0.50
C GLY A 87 8.08 14.48 0.83
N GLN A 88 6.77 14.24 0.81
CA GLN A 88 5.89 14.35 1.98
C GLN A 88 5.05 13.08 2.13
N TRP A 89 4.78 12.69 3.37
CA TRP A 89 3.83 11.61 3.68
C TRP A 89 2.41 12.17 3.77
N GLN A 90 1.46 11.43 3.19
CA GLN A 90 0.06 11.82 3.08
C GLN A 90 -0.85 10.64 3.40
N TYR A 91 -1.96 10.90 4.08
CA TYR A 91 -3.06 9.94 4.20
C TYR A 91 -4.10 10.23 3.12
N LEU A 92 -4.43 9.23 2.32
CA LEU A 92 -5.54 9.24 1.38
C LEU A 92 -6.71 8.47 1.99
N THR A 93 -7.88 9.09 1.99
CA THR A 93 -9.13 8.41 2.38
C THR A 93 -9.86 7.99 1.12
N LEU A 94 -10.21 6.71 1.05
CA LEU A 94 -10.96 6.14 -0.06
C LEU A 94 -12.37 5.77 0.41
N TRP A 95 -13.37 6.13 -0.38
CA TRP A 95 -14.77 5.82 -0.13
C TRP A 95 -15.28 4.82 -1.16
N ALA A 96 -16.31 4.06 -0.80
CA ALA A 96 -17.00 3.20 -1.74
C ALA A 96 -17.88 4.03 -2.68
N ASP A 97 -17.72 3.85 -3.99
CA ASP A 97 -18.52 4.45 -5.07
C ASP A 97 -19.39 3.38 -5.75
N GLY A 98 -20.15 2.63 -4.96
CA GLY A 98 -21.06 1.59 -5.45
C GLY A 98 -20.36 0.59 -6.38
N ALA A 99 -20.86 0.48 -7.62
CA ALA A 99 -20.33 -0.45 -8.62
C ALA A 99 -18.93 -0.06 -9.17
N ASN A 100 -18.48 1.17 -8.93
CA ASN A 100 -17.19 1.66 -9.44
C ASN A 100 -16.02 1.36 -8.49
N GLY A 101 -16.28 0.69 -7.36
CA GLY A 101 -15.24 0.33 -6.39
C GLY A 101 -14.89 1.46 -5.44
N LEU A 102 -13.59 1.78 -5.32
CA LEU A 102 -13.09 2.80 -4.40
C LEU A 102 -12.73 4.09 -5.13
N CYS A 103 -13.08 5.23 -4.53
CA CYS A 103 -12.72 6.55 -5.02
C CYS A 103 -12.00 7.37 -3.95
N LEU A 104 -11.10 8.26 -4.35
CA LEU A 104 -10.41 9.22 -3.50
C LEU A 104 -11.38 10.31 -3.04
N ALA A 105 -11.58 10.38 -1.72
CA ALA A 105 -12.45 11.36 -1.08
C ALA A 105 -11.67 12.57 -0.54
N ALA A 106 -10.57 12.33 0.17
CA ALA A 106 -9.76 13.40 0.75
C ALA A 106 -8.30 12.99 0.99
N THR A 107 -7.44 14.00 1.07
CA THR A 107 -6.00 13.89 1.33
C THR A 107 -5.62 14.72 2.55
N PHE A 108 -4.80 14.16 3.43
CA PHE A 108 -4.32 14.81 4.64
C PHE A 108 -2.80 14.74 4.72
N ALA A 109 -2.15 15.83 5.12
CA ALA A 109 -0.72 15.81 5.41
C ALA A 109 -0.47 14.95 6.68
N ALA A 110 0.43 13.97 6.57
CA ALA A 110 0.64 12.99 7.64
C ALA A 110 1.36 13.58 8.85
N ASP A 111 2.15 14.65 8.65
CA ASP A 111 2.80 15.42 9.72
C ASP A 111 1.82 16.07 10.71
N ARG A 112 0.52 16.05 10.42
CA ARG A 112 -0.54 16.57 11.29
C ARG A 112 -1.03 15.58 12.34
N PHE A 113 -0.49 14.36 12.33
CA PHE A 113 -0.90 13.27 13.24
C PHE A 113 0.31 12.70 13.98
N ASP A 114 0.22 12.63 15.31
CA ASP A 114 1.36 12.26 16.17
C ASP A 114 1.71 10.77 16.11
N PHE A 115 0.78 9.91 15.67
CA PHE A 115 1.03 8.49 15.47
C PHE A 115 1.82 8.18 14.20
N THR A 116 1.97 9.15 13.28
CA THR A 116 2.59 8.94 11.96
C THR A 116 3.99 8.35 12.05
N PRO A 117 4.93 8.83 12.90
CA PRO A 117 6.27 8.25 12.98
C PRO A 117 6.26 6.76 13.35
N ALA A 118 5.38 6.34 14.27
CA ALA A 118 5.24 4.94 14.66
C ALA A 118 4.66 4.09 13.53
N TRP A 119 3.67 4.62 12.80
CA TRP A 119 3.08 3.93 11.66
C TRP A 119 4.03 3.81 10.47
N LEU A 120 4.90 4.79 10.23
CA LEU A 120 5.93 4.67 9.18
C LEU A 120 6.89 3.50 9.44
N ALA A 121 7.19 3.21 10.71
CA ALA A 121 7.97 2.03 11.08
C ALA A 121 7.19 0.74 10.88
N ARG A 122 5.90 0.72 11.26
CA ARG A 122 5.01 -0.46 11.21
C ARG A 122 4.64 -0.87 9.78
N TYR A 123 4.22 0.09 8.98
CA TYR A 123 3.71 -0.14 7.63
C TYR A 123 4.80 -0.19 6.56
N ARG A 124 6.07 -0.01 6.95
CA ARG A 124 7.29 0.08 6.12
C ARG A 124 6.97 0.15 4.62
N PRO A 125 6.52 1.32 4.13
CA PRO A 125 5.79 1.38 2.87
C PRO A 125 6.66 0.87 1.73
N ARG A 126 6.15 -0.11 1.00
CA ARG A 126 6.86 -0.72 -0.13
C ARG A 126 6.45 -0.03 -1.42
N PRO A 127 7.31 -0.05 -2.45
CA PRO A 127 6.89 0.29 -3.80
C PRO A 127 5.77 -0.65 -4.22
N GLY A 128 4.59 -0.12 -4.53
CA GLY A 128 3.57 -0.83 -5.30
C GLY A 128 2.80 -1.96 -4.63
N ASP A 129 2.89 -2.17 -3.30
CA ASP A 129 2.03 -3.18 -2.65
C ASP A 129 0.55 -2.81 -2.87
N THR A 130 -0.20 -3.76 -3.41
CA THR A 130 -1.65 -3.72 -3.61
C THR A 130 -2.16 -4.88 -2.76
N ASP A 131 -3.02 -4.60 -1.77
CA ASP A 131 -3.61 -5.65 -0.92
C ASP A 131 -4.63 -6.43 -1.78
N ASP A 132 -4.55 -7.76 -1.71
CA ASP A 132 -5.27 -8.75 -2.53
C ASP A 132 -6.80 -8.70 -2.31
#